data_AF-A0A6A3CR35-F1
#
_entry.id   AF-A0A6A3CR35-F1
#
_cell.length_a   1.000
_cell.length_b   1.000
_cell.length_c   1.000
_cell.angle_alpha   90.00
_cell.angle_beta   90.00
_cell.angle_gamma   90.00
#
_symmetry.space_group_name_H-M   'P 1'
#
loop_
_entity.id
_entity.type
_entity.pdbx_description
1 polymer ?
#
loop_
_entity_poly.entity_id
_entity_poly.type
_entity_poly.pdbx_seq_one_letter_code
_entity_poly.pdbx_strand_id
1 'polypeptide(L)'
;MVEEWRKNADTHKMSPEEVRAAGVEASKRPPGHNPGGVLHQTRRLPVSMTTMTVGGLLITGVIAYSVLYTRKKREASALDVAKVTASVADPSDTHPRK
;
A
#
# COMPACT_ATOMS: atom_id res chain seq x y z
N MET A 1 5.81 30.70 -40.53
CA MET A 1 5.21 29.42 -40.09
C MET A 1 5.63 29.01 -38.67
N VAL A 2 6.74 29.56 -38.12
CA VAL A 2 7.20 29.27 -36.75
C VAL A 2 6.51 30.13 -35.67
N GLU A 3 5.99 31.33 -35.97
CA GLU A 3 5.28 32.13 -34.95
C GLU A 3 3.83 31.69 -34.68
N GLU A 4 3.16 31.08 -35.66
CA GLU A 4 1.72 30.84 -35.60
C GLU A 4 1.36 29.73 -34.60
N TRP A 5 2.14 28.64 -34.57
CA TRP A 5 1.95 27.57 -33.59
C TRP A 5 2.20 28.05 -32.15
N ARG A 6 3.10 29.02 -31.96
CA ARG A 6 3.41 29.60 -30.65
C ARG A 6 2.27 30.49 -30.14
N LYS A 7 1.69 31.30 -31.02
CA LYS A 7 0.49 32.12 -30.70
C LYS A 7 -0.68 31.24 -30.26
N ASN A 8 -0.89 30.09 -30.89
CA ASN A 8 -1.96 29.17 -30.53
C ASN A 8 -1.71 28.46 -29.19
N ALA A 9 -0.45 28.16 -28.86
CA ALA A 9 -0.07 27.51 -27.60
C ALA A 9 -0.29 28.42 -26.36
N ASP A 10 -0.09 29.73 -26.52
CA ASP A 10 -0.20 30.71 -25.42
C ASP A 10 -1.64 31.19 -25.16
N THR A 11 -2.63 30.76 -25.97
CA THR A 11 -4.05 31.09 -25.76
C THR A 11 -4.59 30.69 -24.39
N HIS A 12 -3.96 29.73 -23.71
CA HIS A 12 -4.32 29.30 -22.36
C HIS A 12 -3.86 30.28 -21.25
N LYS A 13 -3.04 31.28 -21.58
CA LYS A 13 -2.62 32.37 -20.68
C LYS A 13 -3.39 33.67 -20.92
N MET A 14 -4.14 33.72 -22.02
CA MET A 14 -4.91 34.89 -22.44
C MET A 14 -6.33 34.82 -21.86
N SER A 15 -6.92 35.98 -21.63
CA SER A 15 -8.34 36.08 -21.32
C SER A 15 -9.20 35.71 -22.55
N PRO A 16 -10.45 35.25 -22.36
CA PRO A 16 -11.32 34.87 -23.48
C PRO A 16 -11.55 35.98 -24.51
N GLU A 17 -11.49 37.25 -24.08
CA GLU A 17 -11.63 38.42 -24.94
C GLU A 17 -10.37 38.65 -25.80
N GLU A 18 -9.19 38.47 -25.23
CA GLU A 18 -7.90 38.57 -25.93
C GLU A 18 -7.72 37.45 -26.96
N VAL A 19 -8.18 36.23 -26.64
CA VAL A 19 -8.16 35.11 -27.60
C VAL A 19 -9.06 35.40 -28.81
N ARG A 20 -10.24 35.99 -28.57
CA ARG A 20 -11.18 36.36 -29.64
C ARG A 20 -10.64 37.51 -30.50
N ALA A 21 -9.97 38.49 -29.89
CA ALA A 21 -9.31 39.58 -30.60
C ALA A 21 -8.10 39.12 -31.43
N ALA A 22 -7.40 38.08 -30.97
CA ALA A 22 -6.29 37.46 -31.70
C ALA A 22 -6.73 36.60 -32.89
N GLY A 23 -8.05 36.34 -33.05
CA GLY A 23 -8.60 35.53 -34.14
C GLY A 23 -8.25 34.05 -34.06
N VAL A 24 -7.82 33.56 -32.89
CA VAL A 24 -7.40 32.17 -32.66
C VAL A 24 -8.52 31.39 -31.97
N GLU A 25 -8.75 30.13 -32.35
CA GLU A 25 -9.67 29.26 -31.61
C GLU A 25 -9.15 29.05 -30.17
N ALA A 26 -9.94 29.45 -29.17
CA ALA A 26 -9.63 29.16 -27.78
C ALA A 26 -9.45 27.65 -27.58
N SER A 27 -8.47 27.27 -26.75
CA SER A 27 -8.25 25.89 -26.35
C SER A 27 -9.58 25.27 -25.92
N LYS A 28 -10.11 24.31 -26.69
CA LYS A 28 -11.38 23.58 -26.44
C LYS A 28 -11.29 22.65 -25.22
N ARG A 29 -10.33 22.87 -24.32
CA ARG A 29 -10.29 22.16 -23.04
C ARG A 29 -11.46 22.68 -22.20
N PRO A 30 -12.38 21.80 -21.76
CA PRO A 30 -13.51 22.24 -20.97
C PRO A 30 -13.00 22.94 -19.71
N PRO A 31 -13.44 24.19 -19.44
CA PRO A 31 -13.14 24.86 -18.18
C PRO A 31 -13.97 24.17 -17.10
N GLY A 32 -13.38 23.19 -16.44
CA GLY A 32 -14.09 22.33 -15.51
C GLY A 32 -13.19 21.25 -14.93
N HIS A 33 -12.79 21.49 -13.69
CA HIS A 33 -12.27 20.59 -12.68
C HIS A 33 -12.44 19.08 -12.95
N ASN A 34 -11.59 18.50 -13.78
CA ASN A 34 -11.32 17.06 -13.83
C ASN A 34 -9.86 16.91 -14.26
N PRO A 35 -8.90 16.75 -13.34
CA PRO A 35 -7.60 16.22 -13.70
C PRO A 35 -7.85 14.77 -14.10
N GLY A 36 -8.26 14.57 -15.37
CA GLY A 36 -8.41 13.25 -15.95
C GLY A 36 -7.11 12.52 -15.67
N GLY A 37 -7.20 11.40 -14.93
CA GLY A 37 -6.04 10.54 -14.73
C GLY A 37 -5.41 10.27 -16.10
N VAL A 38 -4.08 10.26 -16.16
CA VAL A 38 -3.36 9.87 -17.36
C VAL A 38 -4.03 8.60 -17.88
N LEU A 39 -4.38 8.55 -19.17
CA LEU A 39 -4.91 7.34 -19.77
C LEU A 39 -3.91 6.21 -19.43
N HIS A 40 -4.36 5.16 -18.73
CA HIS A 40 -3.58 4.06 -18.11
C HIS A 40 -3.07 4.23 -16.66
N GLN A 41 -3.25 5.38 -16.01
CA GLN A 41 -2.83 5.58 -14.62
C GLN A 41 -4.01 5.43 -13.66
N THR A 42 -4.20 4.20 -13.17
CA THR A 42 -5.15 3.88 -12.12
C THR A 42 -4.75 4.60 -10.82
N ARG A 43 -5.45 5.71 -10.50
CA ARG A 43 -5.22 6.48 -9.26
C ARG A 43 -5.62 5.70 -7.99
N ARG A 44 -6.45 4.67 -8.11
CA ARG A 44 -6.97 3.86 -6.99
C ARG A 44 -6.78 2.39 -7.28
N LEU A 45 -5.97 1.71 -6.47
CA LEU A 45 -5.84 0.26 -6.51
C LEU A 45 -7.22 -0.39 -6.30
N PRO A 46 -7.50 -1.55 -6.92
CA PRO A 46 -8.77 -2.27 -6.79
C PRO A 46 -9.05 -2.73 -5.35
N VAL A 47 -8.03 -2.70 -4.48
CA VAL A 47 -8.10 -3.05 -3.07
C VAL A 47 -7.53 -1.89 -2.26
N SER A 48 -8.19 -1.54 -1.16
CA SER A 48 -7.72 -0.49 -0.27
C SER A 48 -6.40 -0.88 0.41
N MET A 49 -5.57 0.12 0.74
CA MET A 49 -4.32 -0.12 1.49
C MET A 49 -4.58 -0.83 2.82
N THR A 50 -5.65 -0.46 3.54
CA THR A 50 -6.06 -1.11 4.79
C THR A 50 -6.34 -2.60 4.59
N THR A 51 -7.09 -2.96 3.54
CA THR A 51 -7.39 -4.36 3.23
C THR A 51 -6.12 -5.15 2.90
N MET A 52 -5.18 -4.56 2.14
CA MET A 52 -3.89 -5.20 1.87
C MET A 52 -3.07 -5.42 3.15
N THR A 53 -3.01 -4.42 4.04
CA THR A 53 -2.30 -4.54 5.32
C THR A 53 -2.90 -5.62 6.22
N VAL A 54 -4.23 -5.64 6.37
CA VAL A 54 -4.91 -6.66 7.17
C VAL A 54 -4.68 -8.05 6.58
N GLY A 55 -4.82 -8.21 5.26
CA GLY A 55 -4.55 -9.47 4.58
C GLY A 55 -3.11 -9.95 4.77
N GLY A 56 -2.13 -9.06 4.62
CA GLY A 56 -0.71 -9.37 4.83
C GLY A 56 -0.40 -9.81 6.26
N LEU A 57 -0.98 -9.14 7.26
CA LEU A 57 -0.83 -9.51 8.67
C LEU A 57 -1.42 -10.89 8.96
N LEU A 58 -2.61 -11.20 8.41
CA LEU A 58 -3.23 -12.51 8.57
C LEU A 58 -2.38 -13.63 7.97
N ILE A 59 -1.88 -13.45 6.75
CA ILE A 59 -1.01 -14.43 6.09
C ILE A 59 0.26 -14.66 6.93
N THR A 60 0.89 -13.57 7.38
CA THR A 60 2.10 -13.65 8.21
C THR A 60 1.84 -14.39 9.52
N GLY A 61 0.72 -14.10 10.19
CA GLY A 61 0.33 -14.77 11.43
C GLY A 61 0.12 -16.28 11.25
N VAL A 62 -0.54 -16.70 10.16
CA VAL A 62 -0.76 -18.12 9.85
C VAL A 62 0.57 -18.84 9.58
N ILE A 63 1.47 -18.24 8.79
CA ILE A 63 2.79 -18.80 8.51
C ILE A 63 3.60 -18.90 9.80
N ALA A 64 3.67 -17.83 10.58
CA ALA A 64 4.39 -17.80 11.85
C ALA A 64 3.87 -18.86 12.82
N TYR A 65 2.54 -19.00 12.96
CA TYR A 65 1.93 -20.04 13.78
C TYR A 65 2.25 -21.44 13.26
N SER A 66 2.18 -21.66 11.95
CA SER A 66 2.46 -22.96 11.34
C SER A 66 3.92 -23.36 11.53
N VAL A 67 4.85 -22.43 11.34
CA VAL A 67 6.29 -22.63 11.61
C VAL A 67 6.50 -22.94 13.08
N LEU A 68 5.91 -22.16 13.99
CA LEU A 68 5.99 -22.43 15.42
C LEU A 68 5.44 -23.82 15.73
N TYR A 69 4.26 -24.18 15.23
CA TYR A 69 3.64 -25.47 15.50
C TYR A 69 4.48 -26.64 15.00
N THR A 70 5.01 -26.55 13.77
CA THR A 70 5.78 -27.63 13.13
C THR A 70 7.21 -27.75 13.65
N ARG A 71 7.81 -26.63 14.07
CA ARG A 71 9.21 -26.58 14.54
C ARG A 71 9.33 -26.51 16.06
N LYS A 72 8.22 -26.40 16.79
CA LYS A 72 8.20 -26.46 18.26
C LYS A 72 8.63 -27.85 18.70
N LYS A 73 9.92 -27.97 19.00
CA LYS A 73 10.46 -29.09 19.76
C LYS A 73 9.80 -29.12 21.14
N ARG A 74 9.23 -30.28 21.53
CA ARG A 74 8.66 -30.52 22.87
C ARG A 74 9.77 -30.79 23.91
N GLU A 75 10.81 -29.97 23.94
CA GLU A 75 11.96 -30.22 24.83
C GLU A 75 11.67 -29.84 26.30
N ALA A 76 10.68 -28.98 26.57
CA ALA A 76 10.10 -28.77 27.90
C ALA A 76 8.67 -28.21 27.76
N SER A 77 7.71 -28.66 28.58
CA SER A 77 6.38 -28.07 28.65
C SER A 77 6.44 -26.66 29.24
N ALA A 78 5.49 -25.79 28.90
CA ALA A 78 5.37 -24.48 29.55
C ALA A 78 5.18 -24.62 31.08
N LEU A 79 4.55 -25.71 31.52
CA LEU A 79 4.40 -26.07 32.92
C LEU A 79 5.74 -26.44 33.56
N ASP A 80 6.60 -27.15 32.84
CA ASP A 80 7.94 -27.52 33.31
C ASP A 80 8.81 -26.26 33.49
N VAL A 81 8.74 -25.33 32.54
CA VAL A 81 9.40 -24.02 32.64
C VAL A 81 8.87 -23.23 33.83
N ALA A 82 7.55 -23.20 34.05
CA ALA A 82 6.94 -22.50 35.17
C ALA A 82 7.41 -23.07 36.52
N LYS A 83 7.48 -24.39 36.66
CA LYS A 83 8.02 -25.05 37.84
C LYS A 83 9.49 -24.71 38.08
N VAL A 84 10.31 -24.67 37.03
CA VAL A 84 11.73 -24.29 37.13
C VAL A 84 11.86 -22.85 37.61
N THR A 85 11.09 -21.93 37.04
CA THR A 85 11.10 -20.51 37.44
C THR A 85 10.60 -20.29 38.87
N ALA A 86 9.68 -21.14 39.34
CA ALA A 86 9.15 -21.10 40.70
C ALA A 86 10.01 -21.91 41.70
N SER A 87 11.14 -22.46 41.28
CA SER A 87 12.03 -23.31 42.09
C SER A 87 11.36 -24.53 42.72
N VAL A 88 10.28 -25.03 42.11
CA VAL A 88 9.52 -26.22 42.54
C VAL A 88 9.61 -27.35 41.51
N ALA A 89 10.55 -27.26 40.57
CA ALA A 89 10.77 -28.29 39.56
C ALA A 89 11.48 -29.52 40.13
N ASP A 90 11.04 -30.68 39.68
CA ASP A 90 11.72 -31.95 39.90
C ASP A 90 12.75 -32.19 38.77
N PRO A 91 13.88 -32.88 39.00
CA PRO A 91 14.83 -33.24 37.94
C PRO A 91 14.18 -33.94 36.73
N SER A 92 13.08 -34.67 36.95
CA SER A 92 12.29 -35.29 35.89
C SER A 92 11.54 -34.30 34.98
N ASP A 93 11.29 -33.05 35.43
CA ASP A 93 10.62 -31.99 34.66
C ASP A 93 11.56 -31.35 33.62
N THR A 94 12.89 -31.56 33.70
CA THR A 94 13.88 -30.98 32.78
C THR A 94 14.49 -31.98 31.80
N HIS A 95 14.07 -33.25 31.83
CA HIS A 95 14.59 -34.27 30.94
C HIS A 95 13.88 -34.25 29.57
N PRO A 96 14.61 -34.40 28.44
CA PRO A 96 14.00 -34.52 27.12
C PRO A 96 13.02 -35.69 27.09
N ARG A 97 11.76 -35.43 26.73
CA ARG A 97 10.77 -36.49 26.53
C ARG A 97 11.09 -37.22 25.22
N LYS A 98 11.16 -38.56 25.28
CA LYS A 98 11.31 -39.43 24.10
C LYS A 98 10.08 -39.36 23.20
#